data_AF-A0A5J5IFA2-F1
#
_entry.id   AF-A0A5J5IFA2-F1
#
_cell.length_a   1.000
_cell.length_b   1.000
_cell.length_c   1.000
_cell.angle_alpha   90.00
_cell.angle_beta   90.00
_cell.angle_gamma   90.00
#
_symmetry.space_group_name_H-M   'P 1'
#
loop_
_entity.id
_entity.type
_entity.pdbx_description
1 polymer ?
#
loop_
_entity_poly.entity_id
_entity_poly.type
_entity_poly.pdbx_seq_one_letter_code
_entity_poly.pdbx_strand_id
1 'polypeptide(L)'
;MASKVPFVKQQINWLSLFPILITLGALCLFFYQFDQKFFWLIALFVYYMLRLLCKFLFFPNAIFEGVKRIKQEQFEQAIPFFEETISYYTKNRWIDTFRFFLLLSSAKSSIMESCLCNLAYCYLQTGDIQKAKEIYQNVLFEYPENINAKSMLNTINLISANVSL
;
A
#
# COMPACT_ATOMS: atom_id res chain seq x y z
N MET A 1 -4.68 -17.78 -3.63
CA MET A 1 -4.29 -17.91 -5.05
C MET A 1 -3.06 -17.04 -5.32
N ALA A 2 -1.95 -17.67 -5.70
CA ALA A 2 -0.78 -16.94 -6.19
C ALA A 2 -1.18 -16.18 -7.47
N SER A 3 -0.82 -14.91 -7.56
CA SER A 3 -1.11 -14.09 -8.74
C SER A 3 -0.16 -14.50 -9.85
N LYS A 4 -0.68 -14.74 -11.06
CA LYS A 4 0.15 -14.94 -12.27
C LYS A 4 0.77 -13.63 -12.78
N VAL A 5 0.26 -12.49 -12.31
CA VAL A 5 0.68 -11.14 -12.74
C VAL A 5 1.65 -10.55 -11.70
N PRO A 6 2.82 -10.01 -12.12
CA PRO A 6 3.76 -9.36 -11.22
C PRO A 6 3.24 -7.97 -10.84
N PHE A 7 2.53 -7.87 -9.71
CA PHE A 7 2.14 -6.59 -9.12
C PHE A 7 2.84 -6.39 -7.78
N VAL A 8 3.03 -5.13 -7.39
CA VAL A 8 3.68 -4.80 -6.12
C VAL A 8 2.72 -5.15 -4.98
N LYS A 9 3.04 -6.23 -4.26
CA LYS A 9 2.38 -6.58 -3.00
C LYS A 9 3.07 -5.87 -1.85
N GLN A 10 2.29 -5.26 -0.96
CA GLN A 10 2.83 -4.76 0.31
C GLN A 10 3.46 -5.90 1.11
N GLN A 11 4.74 -5.73 1.45
CA GLN A 11 5.47 -6.66 2.29
C GLN A 11 5.14 -6.43 3.76
N ILE A 12 4.98 -7.51 4.51
CA ILE A 12 4.74 -7.48 5.95
C ILE A 12 6.08 -7.32 6.66
N ASN A 13 6.25 -6.24 7.41
CA ASN A 13 7.36 -6.01 8.30
C ASN A 13 7.03 -6.62 9.67
N TRP A 14 7.68 -7.72 10.02
CA TRP A 14 7.45 -8.44 11.28
C TRP A 14 7.80 -7.61 12.53
N LEU A 15 8.69 -6.62 12.40
CA LEU A 15 9.02 -5.68 13.48
C LEU A 15 7.83 -4.80 13.90
N SER A 16 6.78 -4.69 13.08
CA SER A 16 5.55 -3.98 13.44
C SER A 16 4.70 -4.72 14.49
N LEU A 17 4.99 -5.99 14.77
CA LEU A 17 4.29 -6.75 15.81
C LEU A 17 4.56 -6.19 17.20
N PHE A 18 5.73 -5.59 17.44
CA PHE A 18 6.09 -5.01 18.74
C PHE A 18 5.14 -3.88 19.18
N PRO A 19 4.88 -2.82 18.40
CA PRO A 19 3.93 -1.78 18.79
C PRO A 19 2.50 -2.30 18.93
N ILE A 20 2.11 -3.31 18.15
CA ILE A 20 0.81 -3.98 18.31
C ILE A 20 0.71 -4.64 19.69
N LEU A 21 1.74 -5.38 20.09
CA LEU A 21 1.76 -6.03 21.40
C LEU A 21 1.83 -5.01 22.55
N ILE A 22 2.58 -3.92 22.39
CA ILE A 22 2.67 -2.84 23.38
C ILE A 22 1.32 -2.16 23.57
N THR A 23 0.62 -1.83 22.47
CA THR A 23 -0.70 -1.18 22.55
C THR A 23 -1.77 -2.09 23.16
N LEU A 24 -1.78 -3.38 22.78
CA LEU A 24 -2.64 -4.38 23.42
C LEU A 24 -2.33 -4.54 24.91
N GLY A 25 -1.05 -4.61 25.29
CA GLY A 25 -0.62 -4.68 26.68
C GLY A 25 -1.07 -3.48 27.50
N ALA A 26 -0.92 -2.26 26.94
CA ALA A 26 -1.38 -1.03 27.59
C ALA A 26 -2.91 -1.01 27.78
N LEU A 27 -3.67 -1.43 26.76
CA LEU A 27 -5.14 -1.54 26.87
C LEU A 27 -5.54 -2.57 27.95
N CYS A 28 -4.88 -3.71 28.00
CA CYS A 28 -5.14 -4.72 29.04
C CYS A 28 -4.86 -4.19 30.44
N LEU A 29 -3.73 -3.48 30.65
CA LEU A 29 -3.40 -2.87 31.95
C LEU A 29 -4.42 -1.80 32.36
N PHE A 30 -4.88 -0.99 31.39
CA PHE A 30 -5.90 0.03 31.63
C PHE A 30 -7.24 -0.59 32.03
N PHE A 31 -7.73 -1.59 31.28
CA PHE A 31 -9.01 -2.24 31.58
C PHE A 31 -8.97 -3.17 32.79
N TYR A 32 -7.79 -3.69 33.15
CA TYR A 32 -7.61 -4.48 34.37
C TYR A 32 -7.97 -3.69 35.65
N GLN A 33 -7.82 -2.36 35.64
CA GLN A 33 -8.22 -1.50 36.76
C GLN A 33 -9.74 -1.47 36.98
N PHE A 34 -10.54 -1.79 35.96
CA PHE A 34 -12.00 -1.71 36.01
C PHE A 34 -12.66 -3.09 36.16
N ASP A 35 -12.15 -4.12 35.47
CA ASP A 35 -12.75 -5.47 35.50
C ASP A 35 -11.67 -6.57 35.41
N GLN A 36 -11.44 -7.28 36.53
CA GLN A 36 -10.41 -8.32 36.59
C GLN A 36 -10.78 -9.61 35.84
N LYS A 37 -12.05 -9.87 35.54
CA LYS A 37 -12.50 -11.12 34.90
C LYS A 37 -12.50 -11.01 33.39
N PHE A 38 -12.93 -9.87 32.85
CA PHE A 38 -13.16 -9.70 31.41
C PHE A 38 -12.28 -8.65 30.73
N PHE A 39 -11.29 -8.04 31.42
CA PHE A 39 -10.43 -7.01 30.84
C PHE A 39 -9.83 -7.38 29.48
N TRP A 40 -9.38 -8.62 29.31
CA TRP A 40 -8.72 -9.05 28.07
C TRP A 40 -9.69 -9.10 26.88
N LEU A 41 -10.95 -9.50 27.09
CA LEU A 41 -11.99 -9.50 26.06
C LEU A 41 -12.38 -8.08 25.66
N ILE A 42 -12.55 -7.20 26.66
CA ILE A 42 -12.90 -5.79 26.43
C ILE A 42 -11.77 -5.09 25.68
N ALA A 43 -10.51 -5.29 26.11
CA ALA A 43 -9.33 -4.72 25.44
C ALA A 43 -9.22 -5.18 23.98
N LEU A 44 -9.43 -6.48 23.71
CA LEU A 44 -9.39 -7.03 22.36
C LEU A 44 -10.53 -6.48 21.48
N PHE A 45 -11.73 -6.37 22.04
CA PHE A 45 -12.88 -5.79 21.34
C PHE A 45 -12.66 -4.31 20.98
N VAL A 46 -12.20 -3.50 21.94
CA VAL A 46 -11.91 -2.07 21.73
C VAL A 46 -10.78 -1.91 20.70
N TYR A 47 -9.72 -2.71 20.80
CA TYR A 47 -8.64 -2.72 19.81
C TYR A 47 -9.16 -3.03 18.40
N TYR A 48 -10.00 -4.06 18.27
CA TYR A 48 -10.58 -4.45 16.99
C TYR A 48 -11.49 -3.35 16.41
N MET A 49 -12.33 -2.73 17.24
CA MET A 49 -13.20 -1.62 16.84
C MET A 49 -12.39 -0.40 16.39
N LEU A 50 -11.35 -0.02 17.13
CA LEU A 50 -10.47 1.08 16.75
C LEU A 50 -9.81 0.82 15.39
N ARG A 51 -9.31 -0.41 15.19
CA ARG A 51 -8.68 -0.82 13.93
C ARG A 51 -9.65 -0.77 12.75
N LEU A 52 -10.90 -1.20 12.95
CA LEU A 52 -11.94 -1.12 11.92
C LEU A 52 -12.28 0.33 11.58
N LEU A 53 -12.44 1.18 12.60
CA LEU A 53 -12.72 2.60 12.42
C LEU A 53 -11.60 3.29 11.63
N CYS A 54 -10.35 3.06 12.00
CA CYS A 54 -9.20 3.60 11.28
C CYS A 54 -9.15 3.09 9.83
N LYS A 55 -9.40 1.79 9.60
CA LYS A 55 -9.45 1.23 8.24
C LYS A 55 -10.54 1.90 7.41
N PHE A 56 -11.72 2.08 7.98
CA PHE A 56 -12.86 2.70 7.30
C PHE A 56 -12.62 4.18 6.97
N LEU A 57 -12.01 4.94 7.89
CA LEU A 57 -11.76 6.36 7.71
C LEU A 57 -10.60 6.66 6.76
N PHE A 58 -9.52 5.89 6.83
CA PHE A 58 -8.25 6.28 6.22
C PHE A 58 -7.82 5.45 5.02
N PHE A 59 -8.38 4.26 4.82
CA PHE A 59 -7.97 3.35 3.74
C PHE A 59 -9.02 3.33 2.62
N PRO A 60 -8.78 4.00 1.48
CA PRO A 60 -9.74 3.97 0.38
C PRO A 60 -9.87 2.56 -0.17
N ASN A 61 -11.12 2.10 -0.32
CA ASN A 61 -11.41 0.78 -0.88
C ASN A 61 -10.97 0.66 -2.36
N ALA A 62 -10.76 1.79 -3.04
CA ALA A 62 -10.31 1.87 -4.43
C ALA A 62 -9.04 1.06 -4.71
N ILE A 63 -8.06 1.05 -3.79
CA ILE A 63 -6.81 0.28 -3.95
C ILE A 63 -7.09 -1.21 -4.17
N PHE A 64 -8.00 -1.78 -3.38
CA PHE A 64 -8.32 -3.20 -3.47
C PHE A 64 -9.01 -3.53 -4.78
N GLU A 65 -9.88 -2.63 -5.26
CA GLU A 65 -10.54 -2.81 -6.55
C GLU A 65 -9.52 -2.66 -7.70
N GLY A 66 -8.63 -1.68 -7.67
CA GLY A 66 -7.54 -1.55 -8.67
C GLY A 66 -6.65 -2.80 -8.73
N VAL A 67 -6.23 -3.34 -7.58
CA VAL A 67 -5.44 -4.59 -7.53
C VAL A 67 -6.26 -5.79 -8.01
N LYS A 68 -7.55 -5.84 -7.72
CA LYS A 68 -8.44 -6.90 -8.22
C LYS A 68 -8.57 -6.84 -9.74
N ARG A 69 -8.68 -5.65 -10.33
CA ARG A 69 -8.71 -5.44 -11.80
C ARG A 69 -7.39 -5.84 -12.47
N ILE A 70 -6.24 -5.51 -11.88
CA ILE A 70 -4.93 -6.01 -12.35
C ILE A 70 -4.90 -7.54 -12.39
N LYS A 71 -5.41 -8.22 -11.35
CA LYS A 71 -5.46 -9.69 -11.32
C LYS A 71 -6.39 -10.29 -12.38
N GLN A 72 -7.33 -9.50 -12.89
CA GLN A 72 -8.25 -9.84 -13.96
C GLN A 72 -7.75 -9.38 -15.34
N GLU A 73 -6.51 -8.85 -15.42
CA GLU A 73 -5.90 -8.30 -16.64
C GLU A 73 -6.68 -7.11 -17.25
N GLN A 74 -7.54 -6.48 -16.44
CA GLN A 74 -8.32 -5.31 -16.82
C GLN A 74 -7.53 -4.02 -16.50
N PHE A 75 -6.40 -3.82 -17.18
CA PHE A 75 -5.45 -2.75 -16.86
C PHE A 75 -6.03 -1.34 -17.05
N GLU A 76 -6.75 -1.09 -18.15
CA GLU A 76 -7.40 0.21 -18.40
C GLU A 76 -8.41 0.57 -17.30
N GLN A 77 -9.20 -0.41 -16.85
CA GLN A 77 -10.18 -0.22 -15.79
C GLN A 77 -9.53 -0.06 -14.41
N ALA A 78 -8.28 -0.49 -14.24
CA ALA A 78 -7.56 -0.37 -12.98
C ALA A 78 -6.98 1.03 -12.74
N ILE A 79 -6.63 1.76 -13.81
CA ILE A 79 -6.05 3.11 -13.79
C ILE A 79 -6.84 4.08 -12.90
N PRO A 80 -8.17 4.30 -13.09
CA PRO A 80 -8.90 5.30 -12.31
C PRO A 80 -8.89 5.02 -10.81
N PHE A 81 -8.88 3.74 -10.40
CA PHE A 81 -8.80 3.38 -8.98
C PHE A 81 -7.46 3.75 -8.34
N PHE A 82 -6.35 3.63 -9.09
CA PHE A 82 -5.05 4.06 -8.60
C PHE A 82 -4.92 5.57 -8.61
N GLU A 83 -5.44 6.27 -9.62
CA GLU A 83 -5.45 7.74 -9.67
C GLU A 83 -6.28 8.35 -8.52
N GLU A 84 -7.45 7.78 -8.22
CA GLU A 84 -8.27 8.17 -7.07
C GLU A 84 -7.49 8.02 -5.76
N THR A 85 -6.85 6.86 -5.57
CA THR A 85 -6.03 6.58 -4.40
C THR A 85 -4.89 7.59 -4.27
N ILE A 86 -4.17 7.82 -5.37
CA ILE A 86 -3.04 8.75 -5.44
C ILE A 86 -3.52 10.15 -5.04
N SER A 87 -4.62 10.63 -5.63
CA SER A 87 -5.20 11.94 -5.29
C SER A 87 -5.54 12.08 -3.81
N TYR A 88 -6.11 11.03 -3.21
CA TYR A 88 -6.43 11.00 -1.78
C TYR A 88 -5.18 11.10 -0.89
N TYR A 89 -4.13 10.31 -1.18
CA TYR A 89 -2.90 10.30 -0.39
C TYR A 89 -1.98 11.49 -0.66
N THR A 90 -2.05 12.11 -1.84
CA THR A 90 -1.35 13.38 -2.10
C THR A 90 -1.90 14.49 -1.21
N LYS A 91 -3.22 14.58 -1.04
CA LYS A 91 -3.86 15.56 -0.14
C LYS A 91 -3.60 15.25 1.34
N ASN A 92 -3.50 13.98 1.68
CA ASN A 92 -3.39 13.50 3.06
C ASN A 92 -2.09 12.73 3.32
N ARG A 93 -0.94 13.26 2.89
CA ARG A 93 0.36 12.57 2.95
C ARG A 93 0.73 12.12 4.37
N TRP A 94 0.30 12.87 5.39
CA TRP A 94 0.49 12.53 6.80
C TRP A 94 -0.14 11.18 7.18
N ILE A 95 -1.24 10.78 6.54
CA ILE A 95 -1.91 9.49 6.83
C ILE A 95 -0.98 8.32 6.48
N ASP A 96 -0.30 8.38 5.33
CA ASP A 96 0.62 7.31 4.91
C ASP A 96 1.87 7.29 5.79
N THR A 97 2.37 8.46 6.22
CA THR A 97 3.50 8.57 7.16
C THR A 97 3.16 8.03 8.54
N PHE A 98 1.99 8.38 9.10
CA PHE A 98 1.55 7.95 10.42
C PHE A 98 0.77 6.63 10.39
N ARG A 99 0.67 5.96 9.24
CA ARG A 99 -0.02 4.68 9.06
C ARG A 99 0.48 3.61 10.04
N PHE A 100 1.75 3.63 10.38
CA PHE A 100 2.32 2.73 11.38
C PHE A 100 1.64 2.89 12.76
N PHE A 101 1.40 4.14 13.18
CA PHE A 101 0.75 4.45 14.45
C PHE A 101 -0.79 4.36 14.36
N LEU A 102 -1.39 4.86 13.28
CA LEU A 102 -2.85 4.97 13.12
C LEU A 102 -3.52 3.66 12.73
N LEU A 103 -2.90 2.89 11.83
CA LEU A 103 -3.46 1.65 11.29
C LEU A 103 -2.79 0.41 11.86
N LEU A 104 -1.78 0.58 12.74
CA LEU A 104 -0.97 -0.52 13.27
C LEU A 104 -0.52 -1.46 12.16
N SER A 105 -0.17 -0.85 11.03
CA SER A 105 0.00 -1.55 9.77
C SER A 105 1.46 -1.95 9.61
N SER A 106 1.65 -3.22 9.27
CA SER A 106 2.95 -3.84 9.05
C SER A 106 3.55 -3.57 7.68
N ALA A 107 2.88 -2.82 6.80
CA ALA A 107 3.37 -2.58 5.45
C ALA A 107 4.72 -1.86 5.45
N LYS A 108 5.74 -2.50 4.85
CA LYS A 108 7.10 -1.97 4.74
C LYS A 108 7.22 -0.81 3.74
N SER A 109 6.39 -0.82 2.70
CA SER A 109 6.36 0.19 1.64
C SER A 109 5.18 1.14 1.77
N SER A 110 5.36 2.37 1.29
CA SER A 110 4.32 3.40 1.25
C SER A 110 3.16 2.95 0.35
N ILE A 111 1.92 3.31 0.72
CA ILE A 111 0.76 3.05 -0.16
C ILE A 111 0.94 3.76 -1.49
N MET A 112 1.39 5.01 -1.41
CA MET A 112 1.64 5.86 -2.56
C MET A 112 2.69 5.24 -3.48
N GLU A 113 3.81 4.80 -2.91
CA GLU A 113 4.87 4.08 -3.62
C GLU A 113 4.31 2.87 -4.40
N SER A 114 3.53 2.01 -3.74
CA SER A 114 2.95 0.83 -4.38
C SER A 114 1.90 1.18 -5.43
N CYS A 115 1.09 2.22 -5.22
CA CYS A 115 0.05 2.64 -6.16
C CYS A 115 0.65 3.26 -7.41
N LEU A 116 1.68 4.09 -7.27
CA LEU A 116 2.41 4.65 -8.41
C LEU A 116 3.07 3.55 -9.26
N CYS A 117 3.71 2.55 -8.64
CA CYS A 117 4.26 1.42 -9.37
C CYS A 117 3.19 0.62 -10.12
N ASN A 118 2.03 0.39 -9.50
CA ASN A 118 0.93 -0.36 -10.12
C ASN A 118 0.23 0.46 -11.23
N LEU A 119 0.13 1.78 -11.07
CA LEU A 119 -0.36 2.70 -12.11
C LEU A 119 0.56 2.69 -13.33
N ALA A 120 1.88 2.85 -13.11
CA ALA A 120 2.87 2.76 -14.17
C ALA A 120 2.83 1.39 -14.88
N TYR A 121 2.65 0.31 -14.12
CA TYR A 121 2.47 -1.02 -14.67
C TYR A 121 1.21 -1.12 -15.56
N CYS A 122 0.08 -0.55 -15.13
CA CYS A 122 -1.12 -0.51 -15.96
C CYS A 122 -0.85 0.23 -17.28
N TYR A 123 -0.21 1.41 -17.24
CA TYR A 123 0.17 2.15 -18.44
C TYR A 123 1.11 1.37 -19.38
N LEU A 124 2.05 0.58 -18.84
CA LEU A 124 2.87 -0.33 -19.66
C LEU A 124 2.02 -1.37 -20.38
N GLN A 125 1.09 -2.01 -19.67
CA GLN A 125 0.26 -3.07 -20.24
C GLN A 125 -0.74 -2.54 -21.27
N THR A 126 -1.12 -1.26 -21.19
CA THR A 126 -1.99 -0.59 -22.18
C THR A 126 -1.20 0.10 -23.30
N GLY A 127 0.13 -0.05 -23.34
CA GLY A 127 0.99 0.47 -24.40
C GLY A 127 1.44 1.92 -24.26
N ASP A 128 1.08 2.62 -23.18
CA ASP A 128 1.52 4.00 -22.92
C ASP A 128 2.88 4.01 -22.19
N ILE A 129 3.91 3.57 -22.93
CA ILE A 129 5.27 3.37 -22.42
C ILE A 129 5.87 4.67 -21.90
N GLN A 130 5.58 5.81 -22.54
CA GLN A 130 6.11 7.11 -22.15
C GLN A 130 5.58 7.53 -20.77
N LYS A 131 4.25 7.48 -20.55
CA LYS A 131 3.69 7.78 -19.22
C LYS A 131 4.21 6.84 -18.15
N ALA A 132 4.30 5.55 -18.45
CA ALA A 132 4.84 4.59 -17.49
C ALA A 132 6.29 4.93 -17.10
N LYS A 133 7.13 5.32 -18.07
CA LYS A 133 8.51 5.74 -17.82
C LYS A 133 8.58 6.94 -16.89
N GLU A 134 7.79 7.98 -17.17
CA GLU A 134 7.72 9.19 -16.34
C GLU A 134 7.30 8.87 -14.90
N ILE A 135 6.28 8.03 -14.73
CA ILE A 135 5.84 7.63 -13.39
C ILE A 135 6.93 6.83 -12.66
N TYR A 136 7.60 5.86 -13.31
CA TYR A 136 8.68 5.12 -12.67
C TYR A 136 9.88 6.01 -12.31
N GLN A 137 10.21 7.01 -13.12
CA GLN A 137 11.23 8.01 -12.79
C GLN A 137 10.83 8.82 -11.55
N ASN A 138 9.58 9.28 -11.47
CA ASN A 138 9.06 9.98 -10.30
C ASN A 138 9.06 9.10 -9.06
N VAL A 139 8.73 7.81 -9.19
CA VAL A 139 8.83 6.85 -8.09
C VAL A 139 10.28 6.73 -7.59
N LEU A 140 11.27 6.65 -8.47
CA LEU A 140 12.67 6.56 -8.05
C LEU A 140 13.22 7.88 -7.50
N PHE A 141 12.64 9.02 -7.89
CA PHE A 141 12.97 10.30 -7.28
C PHE A 141 12.49 10.36 -5.82
N GLU A 142 11.26 9.93 -5.55
CA GLU A 142 10.69 9.94 -4.19
C GLU A 142 11.09 8.72 -3.33
N TYR A 143 11.33 7.58 -3.96
CA TYR A 143 11.64 6.28 -3.36
C TYR A 143 12.84 5.64 -4.06
N PRO A 144 14.08 6.14 -3.84
CA PRO A 144 15.28 5.70 -4.58
C PRO A 144 15.60 4.20 -4.46
N GLU A 145 15.19 3.58 -3.36
CA GLU A 145 15.41 2.16 -3.06
C GLU A 145 14.32 1.25 -3.65
N ASN A 146 13.37 1.78 -4.45
CA ASN A 146 12.30 0.98 -5.02
C ASN A 146 12.82 0.07 -6.16
N ILE A 147 13.07 -1.18 -5.80
CA ILE A 147 13.61 -2.21 -6.70
C ILE A 147 12.70 -2.45 -7.91
N ASN A 148 11.37 -2.40 -7.73
CA ASN A 148 10.41 -2.66 -8.81
C ASN A 148 10.47 -1.56 -9.87
N ALA A 149 10.45 -0.30 -9.44
CA ALA A 149 10.57 0.85 -10.33
C ALA A 149 11.91 0.85 -11.06
N LYS A 150 13.00 0.56 -10.35
CA LYS A 150 14.35 0.43 -10.95
C LYS A 150 14.40 -0.66 -12.01
N SER A 151 13.84 -1.83 -11.71
CA SER A 151 13.81 -2.95 -12.66
C SER A 151 12.98 -2.64 -13.90
N MET A 152 11.77 -2.09 -13.72
CA MET A 152 10.89 -1.78 -14.85
C MET A 152 11.45 -0.66 -15.73
N LEU A 153 12.03 0.38 -15.13
CA LEU A 153 12.65 1.47 -15.88
C LEU A 153 13.83 0.99 -16.72
N ASN A 154 14.65 0.07 -16.17
CA ASN A 154 15.72 -0.56 -16.93
C ASN A 154 15.18 -1.35 -18.14
N THR A 155 14.12 -2.14 -17.95
CA THR A 155 13.47 -2.87 -19.04
C THR A 155 12.97 -1.93 -20.13
N ILE A 156 12.29 -0.84 -19.77
CA ILE A 156 11.81 0.17 -20.74
C ILE A 156 12.99 0.75 -21.53
N ASN A 157 14.08 1.12 -20.86
CA ASN A 157 15.26 1.71 -21.50
C ASN A 157 15.92 0.73 -22.48
N LEU A 158 16.05 -0.55 -22.12
CA LEU A 158 16.59 -1.59 -23.00
C LEU A 158 15.74 -1.80 -24.26
N ILE A 159 14.42 -1.83 -24.11
CA ILE A 159 13.50 -1.95 -25.25
C ILE A 159 13.64 -0.72 -26.15
N SER A 160 13.68 0.49 -25.59
CA SER A 160 13.80 1.71 -26.39
C SER A 160 15.12 1.80 -27.17
N ALA A 161 16.22 1.31 -26.62
CA ALA A 161 17.53 1.29 -27.28
C ALA A 161 17.58 0.31 -28.47
N ASN A 162 16.85 -0.82 -28.37
CA ASN A 162 16.81 -1.83 -29.43
C ASN A 162 15.88 -1.46 -30.59
N VAL A 163 14.91 -0.56 -30.39
CA VAL A 163 14.00 -0.09 -31.45
C VAL A 163 14.62 1.04 -32.29
N SER A 164 15.66 1.69 -31.77
CA SER A 164 16.42 2.75 -32.47
C SER A 164 17.58 2.26 -33.34
N LEU A 165 17.78 0.94 -33.46
CA LEU A 165 18.78 0.27 -34.31
C LEU A 165 18.11 -0.38 -35.52
#